data_AF-A0A9W7AEV6-F1
#
_entry.id   AF-A0A9W7AEV6-F1
#
_cell.length_a   1.000
_cell.length_b   1.000
_cell.length_c   1.000
_cell.angle_alpha   90.00
_cell.angle_beta   90.00
_cell.angle_gamma   90.00
#
_symmetry.space_group_name_H-M   'P 1'
#
loop_
_entity.id
_entity.type
_entity.pdbx_description
1 polymer ?
#
loop_
_entity_poly.entity_id
_entity_poly.type
_entity_poly.pdbx_seq_one_letter_code
_entity_poly.pdbx_strand_id
1 'polypeptide(L)'
;HPLALPALSAWLSSLAINSLLFSSKDASAAFALSGKALASIGKAASQTNSTFTPPILSPLIARLYRYRSLSADKSDVAATSQVRSELVHAHRLACLSRATDVQATLLNLMLRDLLGRNEIDQAKKLSQNATFPENASNNQLVRYLYYMGKIQALQLEYTDSFSKLSQSLRKAPSNTGLAFRVSVQKLLIIVQLLMGEIPSRDIFFTEGMRKLLLPYMEVTASVRQGDLATFKKIAEKHRGVFEEDGTDSLINRLAHNVVKAGLRRLNISYSRIYLKDIAERLSLGSVKSAEYIVAKAIRDGVIDGVINHKEQYLQSNELVDVYSTTEPAEALHRRITFCLNTHAEAVKGLRYPDDAYAKANQKKKKGDEEEKTEEEIAAEIEAEMEEDEDEF
;
A
#
# COMPACT_ATOMS: atom_id res chain seq x y z
N HIS A 1 32.43 -14.49 18.10
CA HIS A 1 31.09 -14.91 17.62
C HIS A 1 31.10 -15.19 16.11
N PRO A 2 30.84 -16.43 15.66
CA PRO A 2 30.94 -16.83 14.24
C PRO A 2 29.97 -16.10 13.29
N LEU A 3 28.95 -15.42 13.82
CA LEU A 3 27.92 -14.69 13.05
C LEU A 3 28.25 -13.21 12.79
N ALA A 4 29.21 -12.63 13.52
CA ALA A 4 29.52 -11.21 13.43
C ALA A 4 30.25 -10.84 12.12
N LEU A 5 31.17 -11.70 11.68
CA LEU A 5 32.01 -11.44 10.50
C LEU A 5 31.19 -11.50 9.18
N PRO A 6 30.27 -12.48 8.99
CA PRO A 6 29.35 -12.46 7.86
C PRO A 6 28.41 -11.24 7.89
N ALA A 7 27.87 -10.88 9.05
CA ALA A 7 26.98 -9.72 9.17
C ALA A 7 27.70 -8.40 8.81
N LEU A 8 28.95 -8.23 9.26
CA LEU A 8 29.76 -7.06 8.95
C LEU A 8 30.12 -6.99 7.46
N SER A 9 30.52 -8.11 6.85
CA SER A 9 30.80 -8.19 5.41
C SER A 9 29.57 -7.85 4.56
N ALA A 10 28.40 -8.28 5.01
CA ALA A 10 27.14 -8.08 4.33
C ALA A 10 26.64 -6.62 4.51
N TRP A 11 26.93 -6.01 5.66
CA TRP A 11 26.65 -4.60 5.89
C TRP A 11 27.56 -3.70 5.05
N LEU A 12 28.87 -3.97 5.04
CA LEU A 12 29.85 -3.24 4.23
C LEU A 12 29.55 -3.37 2.73
N SER A 13 29.19 -4.57 2.26
CA SER A 13 28.78 -4.75 0.86
C SER A 13 27.49 -3.99 0.56
N SER A 14 26.52 -3.92 1.49
CA SER A 14 25.31 -3.10 1.31
C SER A 14 25.63 -1.60 1.16
N LEU A 15 26.64 -1.11 1.89
CA LEU A 15 27.07 0.29 1.84
C LEU A 15 27.84 0.58 0.55
N ALA A 16 28.72 -0.33 0.11
CA ALA A 16 29.43 -0.24 -1.16
C ALA A 16 28.46 -0.29 -2.36
N ILE A 17 27.42 -1.13 -2.31
CA ILE A 17 26.38 -1.16 -3.36
C ILE A 17 25.63 0.17 -3.40
N ASN A 18 25.33 0.75 -2.24
CA ASN A 18 24.65 2.03 -2.15
C ASN A 18 25.50 3.16 -2.77
N SER A 19 26.80 3.24 -2.45
CA SER A 19 27.68 4.25 -3.04
C SER A 19 27.84 4.06 -4.55
N LEU A 20 27.97 2.83 -5.05
CA LEU A 20 28.06 2.57 -6.49
C LEU A 20 26.76 2.93 -7.24
N LEU A 21 25.59 2.61 -6.68
CA LEU A 21 24.29 2.88 -7.32
C LEU A 21 23.92 4.36 -7.39
N PHE A 22 24.36 5.18 -6.43
CA PHE A 22 24.01 6.59 -6.33
C PHE A 22 25.15 7.55 -6.74
N SER A 23 26.42 7.17 -6.54
CA SER A 23 27.59 8.01 -6.85
C SER A 23 28.17 7.73 -8.24
N SER A 24 28.51 6.47 -8.56
CA SER A 24 29.20 6.14 -9.83
C SER A 24 28.28 5.72 -10.97
N LYS A 25 27.00 5.42 -10.69
CA LYS A 25 25.99 4.93 -11.65
C LYS A 25 26.34 3.59 -12.34
N ASP A 26 27.34 2.85 -11.84
CA ASP A 26 27.75 1.56 -12.40
C ASP A 26 26.83 0.42 -11.93
N ALA A 27 25.72 0.23 -12.65
CA ALA A 27 24.72 -0.77 -12.30
C ALA A 27 25.24 -2.22 -12.42
N SER A 28 26.12 -2.50 -13.39
CA SER A 28 26.68 -3.83 -13.62
C SER A 28 27.62 -4.29 -12.49
N ALA A 29 28.47 -3.39 -11.98
CA ALA A 29 29.37 -3.68 -10.86
C ALA A 29 28.59 -3.91 -9.55
N ALA A 30 27.56 -3.11 -9.31
CA ALA A 30 26.64 -3.29 -8.18
C ALA A 30 25.88 -4.63 -8.24
N PHE A 31 25.48 -5.05 -9.44
CA PHE A 31 24.85 -6.35 -9.68
C PHE A 31 25.82 -7.51 -9.35
N ALA A 32 27.05 -7.48 -9.85
CA ALA A 32 28.03 -8.52 -9.54
C ALA A 32 28.38 -8.59 -8.04
N LEU A 33 28.51 -7.44 -7.37
CA LEU A 33 28.86 -7.35 -5.96
C LEU A 33 27.71 -7.84 -5.05
N SER A 34 26.46 -7.55 -5.40
CA SER A 34 25.29 -8.09 -4.67
C SER A 34 25.17 -9.61 -4.82
N GLY A 35 25.45 -10.18 -5.99
CA GLY A 35 25.50 -11.64 -6.17
C GLY A 35 26.60 -12.31 -5.34
N LYS A 36 27.80 -11.70 -5.31
CA LYS A 36 28.91 -12.18 -4.45
C LYS A 36 28.57 -12.11 -2.97
N ALA A 37 27.90 -11.05 -2.52
CA ALA A 37 27.46 -10.88 -1.13
C ALA A 37 26.38 -11.89 -0.71
N LEU A 38 25.42 -12.19 -1.59
CA LEU A 38 24.41 -13.23 -1.34
C LEU A 38 25.05 -14.62 -1.31
N ALA A 39 26.01 -14.90 -2.20
CA ALA A 39 26.75 -16.17 -2.20
C ALA A 39 27.64 -16.33 -0.95
N SER A 40 28.27 -15.27 -0.46
CA SER A 40 29.05 -15.34 0.79
C SER A 40 28.16 -15.57 2.01
N ILE A 41 26.95 -14.99 2.03
CA ILE A 41 25.96 -15.27 3.07
C ILE A 41 25.44 -16.70 2.99
N GLY A 42 25.15 -17.20 1.77
CA GLY A 42 24.74 -18.59 1.57
C GLY A 42 25.81 -19.58 2.03
N LYS A 43 27.08 -19.31 1.73
CA LYS A 43 28.22 -20.10 2.22
C LYS A 43 28.35 -20.02 3.75
N ALA A 44 28.25 -18.83 4.34
CA ALA A 44 28.28 -18.66 5.78
C ALA A 44 27.11 -19.39 6.49
N ALA A 45 25.91 -19.38 5.90
CA ALA A 45 24.75 -20.11 6.41
C ALA A 45 24.93 -21.63 6.33
N SER A 46 25.56 -22.15 5.26
CA SER A 46 25.91 -23.57 5.15
C SER A 46 27.00 -24.00 6.14
N GLN A 47 27.94 -23.11 6.47
CA GLN A 47 29.01 -23.39 7.43
C GLN A 47 28.52 -23.46 8.89
N THR A 48 27.39 -22.83 9.20
CA THR A 48 26.80 -22.85 10.55
C THR A 48 25.92 -24.08 10.81
N ASN A 49 25.81 -25.05 9.89
CA ASN A 49 24.96 -26.26 9.96
C ASN A 49 23.47 -26.05 10.29
N SER A 50 23.04 -24.82 10.52
CA SER A 50 21.64 -24.43 10.59
C SER A 50 21.14 -24.20 9.17
N THR A 51 20.23 -25.06 8.70
CA THR A 51 19.41 -24.84 7.49
C THR A 51 18.59 -23.54 7.53
N PHE A 52 18.60 -22.86 8.66
CA PHE A 52 17.84 -21.65 8.94
C PHE A 52 18.73 -20.42 8.91
N THR A 53 18.33 -19.41 8.15
CA THR A 53 18.92 -18.07 8.25
C THR A 53 18.65 -17.49 9.64
N PRO A 54 19.70 -17.06 10.37
CA PRO A 54 19.53 -16.47 11.69
C PRO A 54 18.71 -15.18 11.59
N PRO A 55 17.77 -14.93 12.52
CA PRO A 55 16.84 -13.79 12.44
C PRO A 55 17.55 -12.43 12.40
N ILE A 56 18.76 -12.33 12.97
CA ILE A 56 19.57 -11.10 12.96
C ILE A 56 20.05 -10.72 11.55
N LEU A 57 20.19 -11.70 10.65
CA LEU A 57 20.67 -11.49 9.29
C LEU A 57 19.52 -11.22 8.31
N SER A 58 18.28 -11.55 8.69
CA SER A 58 17.07 -11.39 7.86
C SER A 58 16.85 -9.96 7.34
N PRO A 59 16.94 -8.89 8.16
CA PRO A 59 16.77 -7.51 7.65
C PRO A 59 17.85 -7.10 6.65
N LEU A 60 19.04 -7.69 6.79
CA LEU A 60 20.20 -7.37 5.97
C LEU A 60 20.14 -8.12 4.62
N ILE A 61 19.76 -9.40 4.64
CA ILE A 61 19.44 -10.18 3.44
C ILE A 61 18.32 -9.49 2.64
N ALA A 62 17.25 -9.06 3.31
CA ALA A 62 16.17 -8.30 2.68
C ALA A 62 16.66 -7.02 1.99
N ARG A 63 17.61 -6.31 2.59
CA ARG A 63 18.24 -5.12 2.01
C ARG A 63 19.07 -5.47 0.76
N LEU A 64 19.83 -6.55 0.81
CA LEU A 64 20.63 -7.00 -0.34
C LEU A 64 19.75 -7.40 -1.53
N TYR A 65 18.66 -8.14 -1.32
CA TYR A 65 17.71 -8.46 -2.39
C TYR A 65 17.04 -7.21 -2.99
N ARG A 66 16.80 -6.18 -2.17
CA ARG A 66 16.31 -4.89 -2.67
C ARG A 66 17.35 -4.19 -3.56
N TYR A 67 18.63 -4.20 -3.19
CA TYR A 67 19.66 -3.60 -4.03
C TYR A 67 19.92 -4.42 -5.29
N ARG A 68 19.86 -5.74 -5.18
CA ARG A 68 19.96 -6.68 -6.30
C ARG A 68 18.89 -6.38 -7.36
N SER A 69 17.62 -6.35 -6.96
CA SER A 69 16.52 -6.00 -7.86
C SER A 69 16.66 -4.59 -8.44
N LEU A 70 17.05 -3.60 -7.64
CA LEU A 70 17.27 -2.23 -8.15
C LEU A 70 18.43 -2.14 -9.16
N SER A 71 19.51 -2.89 -8.94
CA SER A 71 20.62 -2.97 -9.89
C SER A 71 20.18 -3.67 -11.17
N ALA A 72 19.36 -4.72 -11.07
CA ALA A 72 18.80 -5.47 -12.19
C ALA A 72 17.76 -4.70 -13.01
N ASP A 73 17.12 -3.67 -12.44
CA ASP A 73 16.27 -2.75 -13.20
C ASP A 73 17.10 -1.75 -14.02
N LYS A 74 18.32 -1.45 -13.55
CA LYS A 74 19.26 -0.53 -14.22
C LYS A 74 20.19 -1.25 -15.20
N SER A 75 20.46 -2.53 -14.99
CA SER A 75 21.26 -3.40 -15.86
C SER A 75 20.34 -4.30 -16.68
N ASP A 76 20.49 -4.33 -18.00
CA ASP A 76 19.80 -5.15 -19.03
C ASP A 76 18.74 -6.19 -18.63
N VAL A 77 17.73 -6.34 -19.50
CA VAL A 77 16.58 -7.26 -19.39
C VAL A 77 16.94 -8.72 -19.05
N ALA A 78 18.10 -9.20 -19.47
CA ALA A 78 18.58 -10.56 -19.17
C ALA A 78 18.87 -10.77 -17.67
N ALA A 79 19.39 -9.75 -16.98
CA ALA A 79 19.67 -9.79 -15.56
C ALA A 79 18.38 -9.91 -14.73
N THR A 80 17.29 -9.28 -15.17
CA THR A 80 15.99 -9.32 -14.49
C THR A 80 15.36 -10.72 -14.51
N SER A 81 15.55 -11.49 -15.58
CA SER A 81 15.03 -12.87 -15.66
C SER A 81 15.75 -13.82 -14.69
N GLN A 82 17.08 -13.70 -14.57
CA GLN A 82 17.87 -14.48 -13.62
C GLN A 82 17.49 -14.16 -12.17
N VAL A 83 17.30 -12.86 -11.87
CA VAL A 83 16.85 -12.40 -10.55
C VAL A 83 15.47 -12.97 -10.22
N ARG A 84 14.55 -13.15 -11.17
CA ARG A 84 13.22 -13.72 -10.87
C ARG A 84 13.31 -15.16 -10.38
N SER A 85 14.06 -16.03 -11.07
CA SER A 85 14.25 -17.41 -10.61
C SER A 85 14.90 -17.46 -9.22
N GLU A 86 15.86 -16.57 -8.98
CA GLU A 86 16.53 -16.42 -7.69
C GLU A 86 15.56 -15.95 -6.58
N LEU A 87 14.72 -14.94 -6.85
CA LEU A 87 13.73 -14.41 -5.92
C LEU A 87 12.66 -15.45 -5.54
N VAL A 88 12.18 -16.25 -6.51
CA VAL A 88 11.17 -17.29 -6.24
C VAL A 88 11.76 -18.43 -5.41
N HIS A 89 13.01 -18.82 -5.68
CA HIS A 89 13.73 -19.80 -4.86
C HIS A 89 13.97 -19.26 -3.45
N ALA A 90 14.45 -18.02 -3.32
CA ALA A 90 14.68 -17.36 -2.05
C ALA A 90 13.40 -17.18 -1.24
N HIS A 91 12.26 -16.91 -1.89
CA HIS A 91 10.96 -16.77 -1.21
C HIS A 91 10.49 -18.11 -0.64
N ARG A 92 10.64 -19.20 -1.39
CA ARG A 92 10.36 -20.56 -0.90
C ARG A 92 11.21 -20.90 0.33
N LEU A 93 12.51 -20.61 0.27
CA LEU A 93 13.41 -20.78 1.41
C LEU A 93 12.97 -19.91 2.61
N ALA A 94 12.61 -18.65 2.39
CA ALA A 94 12.20 -17.72 3.44
C ALA A 94 10.89 -18.13 4.14
N CYS A 95 9.95 -18.74 3.40
CA CYS A 95 8.73 -19.30 3.96
C CYS A 95 9.03 -20.50 4.87
N LEU A 96 9.93 -21.39 4.43
CA LEU A 96 10.41 -22.52 5.26
C LEU A 96 11.19 -22.01 6.49
N SER A 97 11.98 -20.96 6.31
CA SER A 97 12.78 -20.35 7.36
C SER A 97 12.02 -19.34 8.23
N ARG A 98 10.69 -19.21 8.07
CA ARG A 98 9.82 -18.25 8.77
C ARG A 98 10.41 -16.83 8.92
N ALA A 99 11.23 -16.39 7.97
CA ALA A 99 11.93 -15.11 8.04
C ALA A 99 11.00 -14.01 7.51
N THR A 100 10.19 -13.44 8.40
CA THR A 100 9.08 -12.52 8.07
C THR A 100 9.51 -11.32 7.22
N ASP A 101 10.64 -10.70 7.55
CA ASP A 101 11.15 -9.53 6.81
C ASP A 101 11.62 -9.88 5.40
N VAL A 102 12.32 -11.01 5.25
CA VAL A 102 12.80 -11.48 3.93
C VAL A 102 11.60 -11.91 3.08
N GLN A 103 10.65 -12.65 3.66
CA GLN A 103 9.41 -13.06 2.98
C GLN A 103 8.64 -11.84 2.46
N ALA A 104 8.40 -10.82 3.30
CA ALA A 104 7.66 -9.61 2.93
C ALA A 104 8.38 -8.79 1.85
N THR A 105 9.71 -8.64 1.96
CA THR A 105 10.49 -7.88 0.97
C THR A 105 10.55 -8.59 -0.37
N LEU A 106 10.78 -9.90 -0.40
CA LEU A 106 10.78 -10.69 -1.63
C LEU A 106 9.42 -10.66 -2.31
N LEU A 107 8.33 -10.80 -1.55
CA LEU A 107 6.97 -10.72 -2.10
C LEU A 107 6.71 -9.39 -2.79
N ASN A 108 7.09 -8.27 -2.14
CA ASN A 108 6.97 -6.94 -2.72
C ASN A 108 7.81 -6.75 -4.00
N LEU A 109 9.00 -7.34 -4.05
CA LEU A 109 9.86 -7.28 -5.24
C LEU A 109 9.29 -8.10 -6.39
N MET A 110 8.76 -9.30 -6.12
CA MET A 110 8.09 -10.12 -7.13
C MET A 110 6.85 -9.42 -7.71
N LEU A 111 6.01 -8.84 -6.86
CA LEU A 111 4.82 -8.10 -7.32
C LEU A 111 5.20 -6.89 -8.18
N ARG A 112 6.27 -6.18 -7.81
CA ARG A 112 6.80 -5.06 -8.61
C ARG A 112 7.26 -5.53 -10.00
N ASP A 113 8.02 -6.62 -10.08
CA ASP A 113 8.54 -7.15 -11.34
C ASP A 113 7.40 -7.58 -12.29
N LEU A 114 6.38 -8.24 -11.75
CA LEU A 114 5.18 -8.64 -12.51
C LEU A 114 4.40 -7.43 -13.02
N LEU A 115 4.22 -6.40 -12.19
CA LEU A 115 3.55 -5.16 -12.58
C LEU A 115 4.35 -4.39 -13.64
N GLY A 116 5.69 -4.44 -13.60
CA GLY A 116 6.55 -3.83 -14.61
C GLY A 116 6.39 -4.44 -16.00
N ARG A 117 6.06 -5.75 -16.09
CA ARG A 117 5.77 -6.44 -17.35
C ARG A 117 4.30 -6.46 -17.74
N ASN A 118 3.44 -5.79 -16.97
CA ASN A 118 1.99 -5.79 -17.17
C ASN A 118 1.34 -7.19 -17.07
N GLU A 119 1.95 -8.14 -16.35
CA GLU A 119 1.42 -9.50 -16.13
C GLU A 119 0.49 -9.54 -14.90
N ILE A 120 -0.66 -8.86 -15.01
CA ILE A 120 -1.60 -8.66 -13.88
C ILE A 120 -2.19 -9.97 -13.36
N ASP A 121 -2.49 -10.93 -14.25
CA ASP A 121 -3.15 -12.19 -13.87
C ASP A 121 -2.24 -13.10 -13.06
N GLN A 122 -0.94 -13.14 -13.39
CA GLN A 122 0.05 -13.87 -12.60
C GLN A 122 0.22 -13.24 -11.23
N ALA A 123 0.22 -11.90 -11.16
CA ALA A 123 0.30 -11.18 -9.89
C ALA A 123 -0.91 -11.45 -8.99
N LYS A 124 -2.13 -11.52 -9.54
CA LYS A 124 -3.33 -11.89 -8.77
C LYS A 124 -3.22 -13.32 -8.22
N LYS A 125 -2.86 -14.29 -9.07
CA LYS A 125 -2.68 -15.69 -8.64
C LYS A 125 -1.64 -15.82 -7.54
N LEU A 126 -0.52 -15.12 -7.69
CA LEU A 126 0.53 -15.07 -6.66
C LEU A 126 -0.02 -14.47 -5.35
N SER A 127 -0.79 -13.39 -5.43
CA SER A 127 -1.37 -12.75 -4.25
C SER A 127 -2.44 -13.57 -3.51
N GLN A 128 -3.15 -14.44 -4.23
CA GLN A 128 -4.14 -15.35 -3.64
C GLN A 128 -3.48 -16.53 -2.92
N ASN A 129 -2.32 -16.98 -3.42
CA ASN A 129 -1.59 -18.13 -2.87
C ASN A 129 -0.57 -17.73 -1.79
N ALA A 130 -0.03 -16.52 -1.84
CA ALA A 130 0.99 -16.06 -0.90
C ALA A 130 0.34 -15.38 0.32
N THR A 131 0.73 -15.81 1.52
CA THR A 131 0.35 -15.14 2.76
C THR A 131 1.34 -14.03 3.09
N PHE A 132 0.84 -12.82 3.37
CA PHE A 132 1.67 -11.72 3.85
C PHE A 132 1.88 -11.87 5.37
N PRO A 133 3.12 -11.84 5.88
CA PRO A 133 3.39 -12.01 7.30
C PRO A 133 2.94 -10.80 8.13
N GLU A 134 2.20 -11.04 9.22
CA GLU A 134 1.61 -9.99 10.06
C GLU A 134 2.66 -9.14 10.82
N ASN A 135 3.79 -9.74 11.20
CA ASN A 135 4.88 -9.08 11.94
C ASN A 135 5.85 -8.28 11.05
N ALA A 136 5.49 -8.04 9.78
CA ALA A 136 6.38 -7.33 8.85
C ALA A 136 6.49 -5.84 9.20
N SER A 137 7.64 -5.25 8.88
CA SER A 137 7.84 -3.80 8.98
C SER A 137 6.72 -3.01 8.27
N ASN A 138 6.21 -1.97 8.93
CA ASN A 138 5.16 -1.10 8.37
C ASN A 138 5.53 -0.55 6.98
N ASN A 139 6.81 -0.24 6.75
CA ASN A 139 7.30 0.22 5.45
C ASN A 139 7.13 -0.81 4.32
N GLN A 140 7.20 -2.11 4.64
CA GLN A 140 6.96 -3.18 3.67
C GLN A 140 5.47 -3.44 3.47
N LEU A 141 4.68 -3.35 4.55
CA LEU A 141 3.23 -3.44 4.47
C LEU A 141 2.64 -2.35 3.57
N VAL A 142 3.10 -1.10 3.70
CA VAL A 142 2.66 0.04 2.88
C VAL A 142 2.89 -0.22 1.38
N ARG A 143 4.05 -0.79 1.02
CA ARG A 143 4.39 -1.16 -0.36
C ARG A 143 3.52 -2.30 -0.88
N TYR A 144 3.30 -3.31 -0.04
CA TYR A 144 2.44 -4.44 -0.36
C TYR A 144 1.01 -3.98 -0.67
N LEU A 145 0.44 -3.15 0.21
CA LEU A 145 -0.89 -2.57 0.05
C LEU A 145 -1.01 -1.74 -1.23
N TYR A 146 0.05 -1.00 -1.60
CA TYR A 146 0.08 -0.25 -2.86
C TYR A 146 0.04 -1.18 -4.08
N TYR A 147 0.89 -2.20 -4.13
CA TYR A 147 0.89 -3.14 -5.26
C TYR A 147 -0.42 -3.93 -5.36
N MET A 148 -0.94 -4.38 -4.23
CA MET A 148 -2.24 -5.05 -4.15
C MET A 148 -3.37 -4.15 -4.65
N GLY A 149 -3.40 -2.90 -4.19
CA GLY A 149 -4.37 -1.91 -4.63
C GLY A 149 -4.29 -1.65 -6.13
N LYS A 150 -3.08 -1.58 -6.70
CA LYS A 150 -2.87 -1.43 -8.15
C LYS A 150 -3.36 -2.64 -8.95
N ILE A 151 -3.07 -3.87 -8.49
CA ILE A 151 -3.55 -5.10 -9.13
C ILE A 151 -5.08 -5.14 -9.15
N GLN A 152 -5.71 -4.87 -8.00
CA GLN A 152 -7.17 -4.88 -7.89
C GLN A 152 -7.85 -3.79 -8.72
N ALA A 153 -7.26 -2.59 -8.78
CA ALA A 153 -7.76 -1.50 -9.63
C ALA A 153 -7.76 -1.91 -11.12
N LEU A 154 -6.72 -2.62 -11.57
CA LEU A 154 -6.64 -3.06 -12.97
C LEU A 154 -7.64 -4.17 -13.29
N GLN A 155 -7.96 -5.03 -12.31
CA GLN A 155 -8.93 -6.13 -12.40
C GLN A 155 -10.38 -5.74 -12.12
N LEU A 156 -10.68 -4.43 -12.02
CA LEU A 156 -12.03 -3.88 -11.82
C LEU A 156 -12.60 -4.04 -10.39
N GLU A 157 -11.78 -4.46 -9.42
CA GLU A 157 -12.14 -4.54 -7.99
C GLU A 157 -11.86 -3.19 -7.29
N TYR A 158 -12.70 -2.18 -7.55
CA TYR A 158 -12.42 -0.80 -7.10
C TYR A 158 -12.62 -0.57 -5.60
N THR A 159 -13.62 -1.20 -4.97
CA THR A 159 -13.93 -1.04 -3.53
C THR A 159 -12.79 -1.51 -2.65
N ASP A 160 -12.27 -2.71 -2.94
CA ASP A 160 -11.17 -3.31 -2.20
C ASP A 160 -9.87 -2.52 -2.44
N SER A 161 -9.62 -2.13 -3.69
CA SER A 161 -8.48 -1.30 -4.05
C SER A 161 -8.49 0.01 -3.26
N PHE A 162 -9.63 0.70 -3.19
CA PHE A 162 -9.78 1.94 -2.44
C PHE A 162 -9.44 1.76 -0.96
N SER A 163 -9.92 0.67 -0.34
CA SER A 163 -9.64 0.38 1.08
C SER A 163 -8.14 0.17 1.33
N LYS A 164 -7.45 -0.61 0.48
CA LYS A 164 -6.02 -0.93 0.61
C LYS A 164 -5.13 0.27 0.31
N LEU A 165 -5.45 1.06 -0.72
CA LEU A 165 -4.73 2.30 -1.04
C LEU A 165 -4.90 3.35 0.06
N SER A 166 -6.11 3.49 0.62
CA SER A 166 -6.37 4.38 1.76
C SER A 166 -5.58 3.97 3.00
N GLN A 167 -5.50 2.66 3.28
CA GLN A 167 -4.65 2.14 4.36
C GLN A 167 -3.16 2.40 4.10
N SER A 168 -2.69 2.20 2.86
CA SER A 168 -1.31 2.48 2.46
C SER A 168 -0.93 3.94 2.68
N LEU A 169 -1.80 4.87 2.27
CA LEU A 169 -1.58 6.31 2.43
C LEU A 169 -1.50 6.72 3.90
N ARG A 170 -2.38 6.20 4.77
CA ARG A 170 -2.39 6.49 6.21
C ARG A 170 -1.16 5.94 6.93
N LYS A 171 -0.69 4.76 6.53
CA LYS A 171 0.45 4.07 7.15
C LYS A 171 1.81 4.56 6.63
N ALA A 172 1.83 5.33 5.54
CA ALA A 172 3.06 5.87 4.98
C ALA A 172 3.71 6.92 5.92
N PRO A 173 5.05 6.92 6.07
CA PRO A 173 5.73 7.88 6.92
C PRO A 173 5.55 9.32 6.41
N SER A 174 5.25 10.24 7.32
CA SER A 174 5.02 11.66 7.00
C SER A 174 6.29 12.39 6.59
N ASN A 175 7.44 12.05 7.19
CA ASN A 175 8.71 12.77 7.05
C ASN A 175 9.47 12.45 5.73
N THR A 176 9.59 11.18 5.34
CA THR A 176 10.60 10.75 4.32
C THR A 176 9.98 10.08 3.09
N GLY A 177 8.76 10.46 2.71
CA GLY A 177 7.95 9.66 1.76
C GLY A 177 7.16 10.42 0.70
N LEU A 178 7.49 11.68 0.39
CA LEU A 178 6.64 12.54 -0.45
C LEU A 178 6.33 11.93 -1.83
N ALA A 179 7.34 11.45 -2.57
CA ALA A 179 7.14 10.88 -3.91
C ALA A 179 6.26 9.62 -3.89
N PHE A 180 6.43 8.76 -2.88
CA PHE A 180 5.59 7.57 -2.72
C PHE A 180 4.14 7.97 -2.40
N ARG A 181 3.94 8.91 -1.47
CA ARG A 181 2.61 9.43 -1.12
C ARG A 181 1.91 10.05 -2.33
N VAL A 182 2.63 10.82 -3.14
CA VAL A 182 2.11 11.38 -4.39
C VAL A 182 1.64 10.26 -5.33
N SER A 183 2.44 9.21 -5.53
CA SER A 183 2.07 8.08 -6.40
C SER A 183 0.82 7.33 -5.90
N VAL A 184 0.75 7.05 -4.60
CA VAL A 184 -0.46 6.46 -3.98
C VAL A 184 -1.67 7.37 -4.15
N GLN A 185 -1.48 8.69 -3.95
CA GLN A 185 -2.55 9.67 -4.04
C GLN A 185 -3.11 9.79 -5.47
N LYS A 186 -2.22 9.81 -6.48
CA LYS A 186 -2.61 9.81 -7.90
C LYS A 186 -3.51 8.61 -8.20
N LEU A 187 -3.09 7.41 -7.81
CA LEU A 187 -3.87 6.19 -8.02
C LEU A 187 -5.19 6.20 -7.23
N LEU A 188 -5.16 6.66 -5.98
CA LEU A 188 -6.35 6.75 -5.12
C LEU A 188 -7.43 7.65 -5.73
N ILE A 189 -7.05 8.81 -6.27
CA ILE A 189 -7.97 9.74 -6.96
C ILE A 189 -8.64 9.05 -8.15
N ILE A 190 -7.86 8.33 -8.97
CA ILE A 190 -8.42 7.62 -10.13
C ILE A 190 -9.41 6.54 -9.68
N VAL A 191 -9.07 5.77 -8.64
CA VAL A 191 -9.96 4.72 -8.12
C VAL A 191 -11.24 5.32 -7.52
N GLN A 192 -11.18 6.45 -6.82
CA GLN A 192 -12.35 7.16 -6.33
C GLN A 192 -13.29 7.59 -7.47
N LEU A 193 -12.72 8.18 -8.52
CA LEU A 193 -13.48 8.54 -9.73
C LEU A 193 -14.03 7.29 -10.44
N LEU A 194 -13.33 6.15 -10.35
CA LEU A 194 -13.81 4.88 -10.89
C LEU A 194 -15.00 4.29 -10.12
N MET A 195 -15.09 4.54 -8.81
CA MET A 195 -16.27 4.21 -8.01
C MET A 195 -17.44 5.20 -8.22
N GLY A 196 -17.18 6.34 -8.86
CA GLY A 196 -18.16 7.39 -9.11
C GLY A 196 -18.34 8.35 -7.93
N GLU A 197 -17.39 8.37 -7.00
CA GLU A 197 -17.29 9.37 -5.94
C GLU A 197 -16.31 10.47 -6.35
N ILE A 198 -16.64 11.72 -6.05
CA ILE A 198 -15.79 12.86 -6.40
C ILE A 198 -14.87 13.16 -5.20
N PRO A 199 -13.53 13.21 -5.39
CA PRO A 199 -12.61 13.52 -4.31
C PRO A 199 -12.80 14.95 -3.78
N SER A 200 -12.57 15.15 -2.48
CA SER A 200 -12.59 16.48 -1.88
C SER A 200 -11.43 17.34 -2.41
N ARG A 201 -11.68 18.65 -2.51
CA ARG A 201 -10.72 19.60 -3.12
C ARG A 201 -9.45 19.75 -2.27
N ASP A 202 -9.54 19.52 -0.97
CA ASP A 202 -8.43 19.70 -0.02
C ASP A 202 -7.27 18.73 -0.27
N ILE A 203 -7.58 17.55 -0.80
CA ILE A 203 -6.60 16.50 -1.15
C ILE A 203 -5.52 17.04 -2.10
N PHE A 204 -5.91 17.92 -3.03
CA PHE A 204 -5.02 18.48 -4.06
C PHE A 204 -4.09 19.59 -3.55
N PHE A 205 -4.37 20.16 -2.37
CA PHE A 205 -3.63 21.31 -1.81
C PHE A 205 -2.61 20.93 -0.74
N THR A 206 -2.42 19.65 -0.47
CA THR A 206 -1.41 19.19 0.51
C THR A 206 0.00 19.67 0.11
N GLU A 207 0.76 20.12 1.11
CA GLU A 207 2.11 20.69 0.94
C GLU A 207 3.03 19.80 0.10
N GLY A 208 3.72 20.42 -0.87
CA GLY A 208 4.67 19.75 -1.77
C GLY A 208 4.06 18.87 -2.87
N MET A 209 2.75 18.56 -2.84
CA MET A 209 2.11 17.67 -3.82
C MET A 209 1.37 18.41 -4.95
N ARG A 210 1.06 19.70 -4.78
CA ARG A 210 0.23 20.51 -5.70
C ARG A 210 0.67 20.48 -7.17
N LYS A 211 1.98 20.59 -7.45
CA LYS A 211 2.49 20.63 -8.83
C LYS A 211 2.26 19.31 -9.58
N LEU A 212 2.45 18.18 -8.89
CA LEU A 212 2.35 16.84 -9.47
C LEU A 212 0.90 16.37 -9.63
N LEU A 213 -0.03 16.91 -8.84
CA LEU A 213 -1.45 16.56 -8.90
C LEU A 213 -2.28 17.42 -9.86
N LEU A 214 -1.70 18.48 -10.44
CA LEU A 214 -2.44 19.41 -11.30
C LEU A 214 -3.13 18.74 -12.50
N PRO A 215 -2.49 17.80 -13.23
CA PRO A 215 -3.15 17.05 -14.32
C PRO A 215 -4.37 16.26 -13.83
N TYR A 216 -4.25 15.60 -12.67
CA TYR A 216 -5.33 14.83 -12.07
C TYR A 216 -6.48 15.72 -11.57
N MET A 217 -6.16 16.93 -11.11
CA MET A 217 -7.17 17.93 -10.75
C MET A 217 -8.00 18.36 -11.97
N GLU A 218 -7.36 18.65 -13.11
CA GLU A 218 -8.08 18.99 -14.36
C GLU A 218 -8.99 17.84 -14.81
N VAL A 219 -8.53 16.58 -14.71
CA VAL A 219 -9.36 15.40 -14.97
C VAL A 219 -10.57 15.35 -14.04
N THR A 220 -10.38 15.52 -12.73
CA THR A 220 -11.49 15.50 -11.76
C THR A 220 -12.53 16.60 -12.03
N ALA A 221 -12.08 17.78 -12.46
CA ALA A 221 -12.96 18.88 -12.81
C ALA A 221 -13.84 18.54 -14.03
N SER A 222 -13.26 17.92 -15.06
CA SER A 222 -14.02 17.47 -16.23
C SER A 222 -15.02 16.36 -15.90
N VAL A 223 -14.65 15.40 -15.03
CA VAL A 223 -15.56 14.34 -14.55
C VAL A 223 -16.72 14.94 -13.76
N ARG A 224 -16.46 15.95 -12.92
CA ARG A 224 -17.51 16.68 -12.17
C ARG A 224 -18.44 17.46 -13.10
N GLN A 225 -17.90 18.05 -14.16
CA GLN A 225 -18.71 18.78 -15.14
C GLN A 225 -19.61 17.82 -15.93
N GLY A 226 -19.10 16.62 -16.26
CA GLY A 226 -19.84 15.55 -16.94
C GLY A 226 -19.81 15.62 -18.46
N ASP A 227 -18.91 16.42 -19.06
CA ASP A 227 -18.78 16.55 -20.51
C ASP A 227 -17.64 15.67 -21.05
N LEU A 228 -17.98 14.83 -22.03
CA LEU A 228 -17.07 13.86 -22.62
C LEU A 228 -16.06 14.50 -23.59
N ALA A 229 -16.42 15.62 -24.23
CA ALA A 229 -15.55 16.30 -25.18
C ALA A 229 -14.39 17.01 -24.48
N THR A 230 -14.67 17.75 -23.41
CA THR A 230 -13.64 18.37 -22.57
C THR A 230 -12.74 17.34 -21.90
N PHE A 231 -13.31 16.23 -21.40
CA PHE A 231 -12.53 15.12 -20.83
C PHE A 231 -11.50 14.57 -21.82
N LYS A 232 -11.90 14.28 -23.07
CA LYS A 232 -10.99 13.78 -24.11
C LYS A 232 -9.84 14.75 -24.41
N LYS A 233 -10.15 16.05 -24.54
CA LYS A 233 -9.13 17.10 -24.76
C LYS A 233 -8.11 17.16 -23.61
N ILE A 234 -8.57 17.06 -22.37
CA ILE A 234 -7.69 17.08 -21.19
C ILE A 234 -6.85 15.80 -21.10
N ALA A 235 -7.43 14.64 -21.41
CA ALA A 235 -6.73 13.37 -21.45
C ALA A 235 -5.60 13.37 -22.51
N GLU A 236 -5.84 13.93 -23.69
CA GLU A 236 -4.84 14.09 -24.74
C GLU A 236 -3.72 15.06 -24.33
N LYS A 237 -4.07 16.19 -23.70
CA LYS A 237 -3.09 17.21 -23.24
C LYS A 237 -2.08 16.65 -22.25
N HIS A 238 -2.52 15.80 -21.31
CA HIS A 238 -1.68 15.27 -20.22
C HIS A 238 -1.24 13.82 -20.41
N ARG A 239 -1.42 13.26 -21.62
CA ARG A 239 -1.14 11.85 -21.92
C ARG A 239 0.26 11.40 -21.51
N GLY A 240 1.28 12.22 -21.76
CA GLY A 240 2.67 11.88 -21.39
C GLY A 240 2.85 11.63 -19.90
N VAL A 241 2.19 12.43 -19.04
CA VAL A 241 2.25 12.25 -17.58
C VAL A 241 1.56 10.93 -17.17
N PHE A 242 0.44 10.60 -17.82
CA PHE A 242 -0.31 9.38 -17.51
C PHE A 242 0.39 8.10 -17.98
N GLU A 243 1.14 8.18 -19.09
CA GLU A 243 1.99 7.09 -19.58
C GLU A 243 3.17 6.84 -18.63
N GLU A 244 3.85 7.89 -18.16
CA GLU A 244 4.91 7.77 -17.15
C GLU A 244 4.41 7.15 -15.84
N ASP A 245 3.20 7.52 -15.40
CA ASP A 245 2.58 6.97 -14.20
C ASP A 245 1.98 5.55 -14.42
N GLY A 246 1.85 5.11 -15.67
CA GLY A 246 1.21 3.84 -16.04
C GLY A 246 -0.28 3.77 -15.66
N THR A 247 -0.98 4.90 -15.79
CA THR A 247 -2.41 5.06 -15.40
C THR A 247 -3.34 5.35 -16.57
N ASP A 248 -2.82 5.44 -17.79
CA ASP A 248 -3.59 5.73 -19.02
C ASP A 248 -4.78 4.76 -19.23
N SER A 249 -4.57 3.46 -18.99
CA SER A 249 -5.63 2.46 -19.11
C SER A 249 -6.80 2.68 -18.16
N LEU A 250 -6.54 3.19 -16.95
CA LEU A 250 -7.56 3.52 -15.97
C LEU A 250 -8.27 4.84 -16.31
N ILE A 251 -7.55 5.81 -16.88
CA ILE A 251 -8.11 7.09 -17.29
C ILE A 251 -9.03 6.91 -18.50
N ASN A 252 -8.63 6.13 -19.50
CA ASN A 252 -9.50 5.81 -20.64
C ASN A 252 -10.80 5.13 -20.20
N ARG A 253 -10.76 4.35 -19.11
CA ARG A 253 -11.97 3.79 -18.50
C ARG A 253 -12.87 4.88 -17.91
N LEU A 254 -12.37 5.98 -17.36
CA LEU A 254 -13.20 7.02 -16.75
C LEU A 254 -14.27 7.61 -17.68
N ALA A 255 -14.14 7.50 -19.00
CA ALA A 255 -15.14 8.00 -19.96
C ALA A 255 -16.58 7.51 -19.66
N HIS A 256 -16.78 6.26 -19.24
CA HIS A 256 -18.11 5.77 -18.87
C HIS A 256 -18.61 6.38 -17.55
N ASN A 257 -17.70 6.72 -16.64
CA ASN A 257 -18.03 7.35 -15.37
C ASN A 257 -18.29 8.85 -15.49
N VAL A 258 -17.63 9.54 -16.43
CA VAL A 258 -17.96 10.94 -16.77
C VAL A 258 -19.43 11.03 -17.19
N VAL A 259 -19.88 10.10 -18.04
CA VAL A 259 -21.28 10.05 -18.48
C VAL A 259 -22.22 9.73 -17.31
N LYS A 260 -21.89 8.75 -16.46
CA LYS A 260 -22.69 8.44 -15.26
C LYS A 260 -22.78 9.62 -14.29
N ALA A 261 -21.67 10.32 -14.05
CA ALA A 261 -21.63 11.50 -13.18
C ALA A 261 -22.45 12.67 -13.75
N GLY A 262 -22.32 12.93 -15.06
CA GLY A 262 -23.11 13.92 -15.77
C GLY A 262 -24.61 13.62 -15.69
N LEU A 263 -25.00 12.36 -15.89
CA LEU A 263 -26.41 11.95 -15.78
C LEU A 263 -26.95 12.05 -14.35
N ARG A 264 -26.18 11.66 -13.31
CA ARG A 264 -26.57 11.88 -11.90
C ARG A 264 -26.82 13.36 -11.63
N ARG A 265 -25.94 14.24 -12.13
CA ARG A 265 -26.09 15.70 -11.98
C ARG A 265 -27.36 16.20 -12.66
N LEU A 266 -27.67 15.72 -13.86
CA LEU A 266 -28.91 16.08 -14.57
C LEU A 266 -30.15 15.59 -13.83
N ASN A 267 -30.14 14.36 -13.30
CA ASN A 267 -31.25 13.80 -12.54
C ASN A 267 -31.56 14.57 -11.25
N ILE A 268 -30.52 15.05 -10.55
CA ILE A 268 -30.70 15.90 -9.36
C ILE A 268 -31.28 17.26 -9.73
N SER A 269 -30.96 17.77 -10.93
CA SER A 269 -31.32 19.14 -11.32
C SER A 269 -32.71 19.25 -11.95
N TYR A 270 -33.20 18.19 -12.60
CA TYR A 270 -34.41 18.21 -13.40
C TYR A 270 -35.34 17.05 -13.04
N SER A 271 -36.62 17.37 -12.80
CA SER A 271 -37.65 16.34 -12.64
C SER A 271 -38.03 15.69 -13.99
N ARG A 272 -38.05 16.48 -15.07
CA ARG A 272 -38.30 16.01 -16.44
C ARG A 272 -37.32 16.68 -17.38
N ILE A 273 -36.68 15.89 -18.25
CA ILE A 273 -35.71 16.38 -19.23
C ILE A 273 -35.84 15.62 -20.55
N TYR A 274 -35.79 16.33 -21.67
CA TYR A 274 -35.84 15.72 -23.00
C TYR A 274 -34.53 15.02 -23.34
N LEU A 275 -34.61 13.89 -24.06
CA LEU A 275 -33.43 13.12 -24.48
C LEU A 275 -32.51 13.91 -25.43
N LYS A 276 -33.06 14.88 -26.18
CA LYS A 276 -32.29 15.80 -27.03
C LYS A 276 -31.35 16.68 -26.20
N ASP A 277 -31.86 17.26 -25.12
CA ASP A 277 -31.10 18.14 -24.24
C ASP A 277 -30.02 17.37 -23.47
N ILE A 278 -30.30 16.12 -23.08
CA ILE A 278 -29.30 15.21 -22.50
C ILE A 278 -28.16 14.98 -23.49
N ALA A 279 -28.49 14.71 -24.76
CA ALA A 279 -27.49 14.44 -25.79
C ALA A 279 -26.59 15.67 -26.03
N GLU A 280 -27.18 16.86 -26.09
CA GLU A 280 -26.44 18.11 -26.27
C GLU A 280 -25.51 18.41 -25.08
N ARG A 281 -26.01 18.30 -23.83
CA ARG A 281 -25.23 18.63 -22.64
C ARG A 281 -24.11 17.66 -22.31
N LEU A 282 -24.27 16.39 -22.67
CA LEU A 282 -23.23 15.36 -22.49
C LEU A 282 -22.32 15.22 -23.72
N SER A 283 -22.55 16.03 -24.77
CA SER A 283 -21.86 15.92 -26.05
C SER A 283 -21.96 14.52 -26.67
N LEU A 284 -23.13 13.89 -26.58
CA LEU A 284 -23.42 12.59 -27.18
C LEU A 284 -23.87 12.78 -28.63
N GLY A 285 -23.27 12.05 -29.56
CA GLY A 285 -23.49 12.25 -31.00
C GLY A 285 -24.89 11.87 -31.53
N SER A 286 -25.77 11.26 -30.74
CA SER A 286 -27.12 10.89 -31.18
C SER A 286 -28.12 10.76 -30.04
N VAL A 287 -29.37 11.16 -30.30
CA VAL A 287 -30.52 11.02 -29.38
C VAL A 287 -30.77 9.55 -29.04
N LYS A 288 -30.65 8.63 -30.01
CA LYS A 288 -30.80 7.19 -29.77
C LYS A 288 -29.72 6.66 -28.82
N SER A 289 -28.48 7.16 -28.95
CA SER A 289 -27.41 6.77 -28.04
C SER A 289 -27.66 7.27 -26.62
N ALA A 290 -28.21 8.48 -26.47
CA ALA A 290 -28.59 9.00 -25.16
C ALA A 290 -29.66 8.12 -24.50
N GLU A 291 -30.67 7.67 -25.26
CA GLU A 291 -31.69 6.75 -24.77
C GLU A 291 -31.11 5.44 -24.22
N TYR A 292 -30.23 4.78 -24.98
CA TYR A 292 -29.59 3.53 -24.54
C TYR A 292 -28.72 3.70 -23.29
N ILE A 293 -28.01 4.83 -23.19
CA ILE A 293 -27.16 5.13 -22.03
C ILE A 293 -28.02 5.37 -20.79
N VAL A 294 -29.12 6.13 -20.92
CA VAL A 294 -30.05 6.40 -19.81
C VAL A 294 -30.74 5.09 -19.38
N ALA A 295 -31.19 4.26 -20.33
CA ALA A 295 -31.78 2.96 -20.03
C ALA A 295 -30.78 2.04 -19.29
N LYS A 296 -29.51 2.04 -19.71
CA LYS A 296 -28.45 1.32 -19.00
C LYS A 296 -28.21 1.88 -17.60
N ALA A 297 -28.23 3.20 -17.42
CA ALA A 297 -28.03 3.84 -16.12
C ALA A 297 -29.14 3.49 -15.13
N ILE A 298 -30.39 3.41 -15.59
CA ILE A 298 -31.53 2.97 -14.78
C ILE A 298 -31.37 1.49 -14.39
N ARG A 299 -31.03 0.63 -15.34
CA ARG A 299 -30.79 -0.80 -15.07
C ARG A 299 -29.64 -1.04 -14.10
N ASP A 300 -28.57 -0.25 -14.21
CA ASP A 300 -27.42 -0.31 -13.31
C ASP A 300 -27.73 0.31 -11.91
N GLY A 301 -28.93 0.85 -11.68
CA GLY A 301 -29.34 1.48 -10.41
C GLY A 301 -28.61 2.79 -10.10
N VAL A 302 -28.06 3.45 -11.13
CA VAL A 302 -27.32 4.72 -10.97
C VAL A 302 -28.28 5.90 -10.83
N ILE A 303 -29.48 5.78 -11.43
CA ILE A 303 -30.50 6.82 -11.54
C ILE A 303 -31.87 6.16 -11.41
N ASP A 304 -32.73 6.76 -10.59
CA ASP A 304 -34.13 6.37 -10.46
C ASP A 304 -35.01 7.25 -11.35
N GLY A 305 -35.49 6.66 -12.44
CA GLY A 305 -36.37 7.35 -13.37
C GLY A 305 -37.00 6.42 -14.39
N VAL A 306 -38.04 6.93 -15.06
CA VAL A 306 -38.80 6.22 -16.10
C VAL A 306 -38.60 6.96 -17.43
N ILE A 307 -38.28 6.20 -18.49
CA ILE A 307 -38.14 6.73 -19.84
C ILE A 307 -39.47 6.61 -20.58
N ASN A 308 -39.96 7.71 -21.15
CA ASN A 308 -41.08 7.68 -22.09
C ASN A 308 -40.56 7.79 -23.53
N HIS A 309 -40.53 6.65 -24.23
CA HIS A 309 -40.02 6.57 -25.60
C HIS A 309 -40.82 7.44 -26.60
N LYS A 310 -42.15 7.48 -26.47
CA LYS A 310 -43.03 8.21 -27.39
C LYS A 310 -42.81 9.73 -27.36
N GLU A 311 -42.69 10.28 -26.16
CA GLU A 311 -42.55 11.73 -25.92
C GLU A 311 -41.07 12.15 -25.76
N GLN A 312 -40.13 11.20 -25.80
CA GLN A 312 -38.68 11.39 -25.72
C GLN A 312 -38.20 12.19 -24.51
N TYR A 313 -38.76 11.93 -23.32
CA TYR A 313 -38.27 12.49 -22.07
C TYR A 313 -37.96 11.42 -21.04
N LEU A 314 -37.00 11.75 -20.18
CA LEU A 314 -36.71 11.07 -18.92
C LEU A 314 -37.49 11.79 -17.81
N GLN A 315 -38.20 11.03 -16.99
CA GLN A 315 -38.84 11.52 -15.78
C GLN A 315 -38.16 10.90 -14.57
N SER A 316 -37.61 11.72 -13.68
CA SER A 316 -37.08 11.24 -12.41
C SER A 316 -38.23 10.84 -11.49
N ASN A 317 -38.04 9.80 -10.69
CA ASN A 317 -38.95 9.55 -9.58
C ASN A 317 -38.69 10.58 -8.46
N GLU A 318 -39.71 10.85 -7.65
CA GLU A 318 -39.56 11.72 -6.48
C GLU A 318 -38.59 11.10 -5.46
N LEU A 319 -37.85 11.97 -4.78
CA LEU A 319 -36.92 11.58 -3.73
C LEU A 319 -37.71 10.98 -2.55
N VAL A 320 -37.64 9.66 -2.39
CA VAL A 320 -38.17 8.97 -1.21
C VAL A 320 -37.34 9.39 0.01
N ASP A 321 -38.01 9.66 1.12
CA ASP A 321 -37.33 9.98 2.37
C ASP A 321 -36.45 8.81 2.83
N VAL A 322 -35.14 9.03 2.86
CA VAL A 322 -34.12 8.05 3.22
C VAL A 322 -34.34 7.52 4.64
N TYR A 323 -34.89 8.33 5.55
CA TYR A 323 -35.16 7.91 6.93
C TYR A 323 -36.29 6.90 7.08
N SER A 324 -37.14 6.76 6.07
CA SER A 324 -38.16 5.69 6.04
C SER A 324 -37.55 4.32 5.71
N THR A 325 -36.29 4.28 5.27
CA THR A 325 -35.58 3.06 4.87
C THR A 325 -34.62 2.56 5.96
N THR A 326 -34.04 1.37 5.75
CA THR A 326 -33.03 0.77 6.64
C THR A 326 -31.61 1.35 6.43
N GLU A 327 -31.40 2.18 5.41
CA GLU A 327 -30.08 2.69 5.05
C GLU A 327 -29.38 3.46 6.19
N PRO A 328 -30.07 4.32 6.98
CA PRO A 328 -29.44 4.98 8.14
C PRO A 328 -29.00 4.00 9.22
N ALA A 329 -29.78 2.94 9.46
CA ALA A 329 -29.45 1.92 10.46
C ALA A 329 -28.21 1.13 10.04
N GLU A 330 -28.09 0.76 8.76
CA GLU A 330 -26.89 0.10 8.22
C GLU A 330 -25.66 1.00 8.29
N ALA A 331 -25.80 2.28 7.96
CA ALA A 331 -24.70 3.24 8.04
C ALA A 331 -24.18 3.40 9.48
N LEU A 332 -25.09 3.46 10.45
CA LEU A 332 -24.74 3.47 11.87
C LEU A 332 -24.11 2.16 12.31
N HIS A 333 -24.64 1.01 11.89
CA HIS A 333 -24.07 -0.29 12.21
C HIS A 333 -22.62 -0.42 11.73
N ARG A 334 -22.31 0.00 10.49
CA ARG A 334 -20.92 0.02 9.97
C ARG A 334 -19.99 0.89 10.84
N ARG A 335 -20.47 2.05 11.30
CA ARG A 335 -19.71 2.95 12.19
C ARG A 335 -19.50 2.36 13.58
N ILE A 336 -20.53 1.76 14.16
CA ILE A 336 -20.47 1.11 15.48
C ILE A 336 -19.45 -0.03 15.44
N THR A 337 -19.52 -0.91 14.44
CA THR A 337 -18.56 -2.01 14.27
C THR A 337 -17.13 -1.49 14.11
N PHE A 338 -16.91 -0.44 13.32
CA PHE A 338 -15.60 0.18 13.19
C PHE A 338 -15.08 0.75 14.53
N CYS A 339 -15.93 1.44 15.28
CA CYS A 339 -15.56 2.00 16.59
C CYS A 339 -15.20 0.91 17.59
N LEU A 340 -16.03 -0.13 17.71
CA LEU A 340 -15.80 -1.25 18.62
C LEU A 340 -14.53 -2.04 18.26
N ASN A 341 -14.27 -2.27 16.97
CA ASN A 341 -13.03 -2.90 16.51
C ASN A 341 -11.81 -2.06 16.84
N THR A 342 -11.88 -0.74 16.61
CA THR A 342 -10.78 0.19 16.95
C THR A 342 -10.52 0.19 18.46
N HIS A 343 -11.58 0.18 19.28
CA HIS A 343 -11.46 0.07 20.73
C HIS A 343 -10.81 -1.25 21.15
N ALA A 344 -11.24 -2.38 20.57
CA ALA A 344 -10.64 -3.69 20.86
C ALA A 344 -9.16 -3.77 20.47
N GLU A 345 -8.79 -3.21 19.31
CA GLU A 345 -7.39 -3.10 18.87
C GLU A 345 -6.56 -2.20 19.80
N ALA A 346 -7.11 -1.07 20.24
CA ALA A 346 -6.46 -0.16 21.18
C ALA A 346 -6.22 -0.83 22.55
N VAL A 347 -7.22 -1.53 23.08
CA VAL A 347 -7.08 -2.31 24.33
C VAL A 347 -6.06 -3.43 24.16
N LYS A 348 -6.04 -4.13 23.02
CA LYS A 348 -5.01 -5.14 22.72
C LYS A 348 -3.62 -4.50 22.65
N GLY A 349 -3.48 -3.34 22.01
CA GLY A 349 -2.23 -2.58 21.95
C GLY A 349 -1.74 -2.12 23.32
N LEU A 350 -2.65 -1.71 24.22
CA LEU A 350 -2.33 -1.29 25.59
C LEU A 350 -1.78 -2.42 26.45
N ARG A 351 -2.11 -3.69 26.16
CA ARG A 351 -1.65 -4.85 26.95
C ARG A 351 -0.22 -5.28 26.63
N TYR A 352 0.34 -4.89 25.48
CA TYR A 352 1.68 -5.33 25.03
C TYR A 352 2.90 -4.54 25.56
N PRO A 353 2.80 -3.48 26.40
CA PRO A 353 3.92 -3.00 27.22
C PRO A 353 3.98 -3.66 28.62
N ASP A 354 2.88 -4.20 29.14
CA ASP A 354 2.80 -4.63 30.55
C ASP A 354 3.66 -5.86 30.85
N ASP A 355 3.79 -6.81 29.92
CA ASP A 355 4.62 -8.00 30.14
C ASP A 355 6.12 -7.68 30.15
N ALA A 356 6.55 -6.69 29.35
CA ALA A 356 7.94 -6.23 29.32
C ALA A 356 8.24 -5.30 30.50
N TYR A 357 7.30 -4.42 30.87
CA TYR A 357 7.42 -3.55 32.04
C TYR A 357 7.32 -4.34 33.35
N ALA A 358 6.44 -5.33 33.45
CA ALA A 358 6.35 -6.26 34.57
C ALA A 358 7.60 -7.14 34.67
N LYS A 359 8.13 -7.66 33.56
CA LYS A 359 9.43 -8.37 33.57
C LYS A 359 10.61 -7.45 33.91
N ALA A 360 10.60 -6.20 33.47
CA ALA A 360 11.61 -5.22 33.83
C ALA A 360 11.54 -4.84 35.32
N ASN A 361 10.33 -4.67 35.88
CA ASN A 361 10.13 -4.43 37.30
C ASN A 361 10.45 -5.66 38.16
N GLN A 362 10.14 -6.87 37.69
CA GLN A 362 10.56 -8.10 38.37
C GLN A 362 12.09 -8.25 38.35
N LYS A 363 12.76 -7.91 37.23
CA LYS A 363 14.23 -7.88 37.17
C LYS A 363 14.83 -6.82 38.10
N LYS A 364 14.25 -5.63 38.17
CA LYS A 364 14.67 -4.59 39.11
C LYS A 364 14.50 -5.04 40.56
N LYS A 365 13.34 -5.57 40.93
CA LYS A 365 13.11 -6.12 42.27
C LYS A 365 14.07 -7.24 42.64
N LYS A 366 14.41 -8.12 41.68
CA LYS A 366 15.41 -9.17 41.91
C LYS A 366 16.82 -8.61 42.15
N GLY A 367 17.21 -7.57 41.41
CA GLY A 367 18.47 -6.87 41.65
C GLY A 367 18.51 -6.18 43.00
N ASP A 368 17.42 -5.48 43.38
CA ASP A 368 17.31 -4.81 44.68
C ASP A 368 17.29 -5.81 45.87
N GLU A 369 16.77 -7.03 45.66
CA GLU A 369 16.82 -8.11 46.66
C GLU A 369 18.23 -8.71 46.77
N GLU A 370 18.93 -8.93 45.65
CA GLU A 370 20.32 -9.41 45.63
C GLU A 370 21.27 -8.40 46.30
N GLU A 371 21.14 -7.09 46.00
CA GLU A 371 21.95 -6.03 46.65
C GLU A 371 21.72 -5.96 48.17
N LYS A 372 20.47 -6.08 48.65
CA LYS A 372 20.18 -6.14 50.09
C LYS A 372 20.76 -7.37 50.77
N THR A 373 20.76 -8.50 50.07
CA THR A 373 21.34 -9.74 50.61
C THR A 373 22.86 -9.61 50.71
N GLU A 374 23.51 -8.95 49.74
CA GLU A 374 24.94 -8.65 49.79
C GLU A 374 25.28 -7.63 50.90
N GLU A 375 24.43 -6.62 51.13
CA GLU A 375 24.57 -5.68 52.26
C GLU A 375 24.38 -6.35 53.61
N GLU A 376 23.41 -7.26 53.76
CA GLU A 376 23.21 -8.04 54.98
C GLU A 376 24.39 -8.97 55.26
N ILE A 377 24.92 -9.65 54.22
CA ILE A 377 26.12 -10.48 54.35
C ILE A 377 27.36 -9.64 54.68
N ALA A 378 27.50 -8.45 54.09
CA ALA A 378 28.61 -7.55 54.40
C ALA A 378 28.55 -7.02 55.84
N ALA A 379 27.35 -6.68 56.33
CA ALA A 379 27.13 -6.28 57.71
C ALA A 379 27.36 -7.44 58.71
N GLU A 380 27.04 -8.66 58.34
CA GLU A 380 27.31 -9.86 59.16
C GLU A 380 28.82 -10.15 59.23
N ILE A 381 29.56 -9.98 58.12
CA ILE A 381 31.03 -10.07 58.09
C ILE A 381 31.68 -8.93 58.89
N GLU A 382 31.15 -7.71 58.81
CA GLU A 382 31.65 -6.56 59.59
C GLU A 382 31.41 -6.76 61.09
N ALA A 383 30.27 -7.33 61.48
CA ALA A 383 29.98 -7.71 62.86
C ALA A 383 30.89 -8.85 63.37
N GLU A 384 31.15 -9.87 62.56
CA GLU A 384 32.11 -10.94 62.90
C GLU A 384 33.55 -10.39 63.04
N MET A 385 33.93 -9.38 62.25
CA MET A 385 35.23 -8.70 62.36
C MET A 385 35.35 -7.77 63.57
N GLU A 386 34.26 -7.13 64.01
CA GLU A 386 34.23 -6.34 65.25
C GLU A 386 34.31 -7.24 66.50
N GLU A 387 33.76 -8.46 66.46
CA GLU A 387 33.91 -9.43 67.55
C GLU A 387 35.35 -9.97 67.69
N ASP A 388 36.13 -9.98 66.60
CA ASP A 388 37.55 -10.38 66.58
C ASP A 388 38.52 -9.25 67.04
N GLU A 389 38.08 -7.98 67.09
CA GLU A 389 38.90 -6.86 67.63
C GLU A 389 38.84 -6.71 69.17
N ASP A 390 37.90 -7.39 69.82
CA ASP A 390 37.75 -7.43 71.29
C ASP A 390 38.53 -8.60 71.96
N GLU A 391 39.25 -9.42 71.19
CA GLU A 391 40.13 -10.50 71.70
C GLU A 391 41.63 -10.19 71.47
N PHE A 392 42.16 -9.24 72.26
CA PHE A 392 43.59 -9.06 72.55
C PHE A 392 43.89 -9.22 74.05
#